data_AF-A0AAU5A6R9-F1
#
_entry.id   AF-A0AAU5A6R9-F1
#
_cell.length_a   1.000
_cell.length_b   1.000
_cell.length_c   1.000
_cell.angle_alpha   90.00
_cell.angle_beta   90.00
_cell.angle_gamma   90.00
#
_symmetry.space_group_name_H-M   'P 1'
#
loop_
_entity.id
_entity.type
_entity.pdbx_description
1 polymer ?
#
loop_
_entity_poly.entity_id
_entity_poly.type
_entity_poly.pdbx_seq_one_letter_code
_entity_poly.pdbx_strand_id
1 'polypeptide(L)' 'MGPREQLVRALGEGAEAGRRGDRPTACPYEAGDLRRSAWIRGYAKNRPLPE' A
#
# COMPACT_ATOMS: atom_id res chain seq x y z
N MET A 1 4.26 -18.54 3.84
CA MET A 1 4.42 -17.26 3.12
C MET A 1 5.76 -16.65 3.48
N GLY A 2 6.66 -16.50 2.50
CA GLY A 2 7.98 -15.89 2.72
C GLY A 2 7.92 -14.35 2.86
N PRO A 3 9.01 -13.71 3.35
CA PRO A 3 9.08 -12.25 3.53
C PRO A 3 8.78 -11.46 2.25
N ARG A 4 9.24 -11.96 1.10
CA ARG A 4 8.99 -11.34 -0.22
C ARG A 4 7.51 -11.38 -0.61
N GLU A 5 6.84 -12.50 -0.36
CA GLU A 5 5.40 -12.66 -0.63
C GLU A 5 4.56 -11.68 0.18
N GLN A 6 4.91 -11.46 1.45
CA GLN A 6 4.21 -10.51 2.31
C GLN A 6 4.35 -9.07 1.79
N LEU A 7 5.51 -8.69 1.26
CA LEU A 7 5.72 -7.38 0.65
C LEU A 7 4.94 -7.21 -0.66
N VAL A 8 4.91 -8.24 -1.50
CA VAL A 8 4.12 -8.20 -2.76
C VAL A 8 2.64 -8.08 -2.45
N ARG A 9 2.15 -8.81 -1.45
CA ARG A 9 0.76 -8.70 -0.98
C ARG A 9 0.45 -7.29 -0.47
N ALA A 10 1.30 -6.75 0.41
CA ALA A 10 1.12 -5.38 0.92
C ALA A 10 1.12 -4.34 -0.20
N LEU A 11 1.97 -4.50 -1.22
CA LEU A 11 1.99 -3.64 -2.41
C LEU A 11 0.66 -3.72 -3.19
N GLY A 12 0.10 -4.91 -3.37
CA GLY A 12 -1.19 -5.12 -4.02
C GLY A 12 -2.35 -4.48 -3.26
N GLU A 13 -2.40 -4.68 -1.94
CA GLU A 13 -3.40 -4.07 -1.06
C GLU A 13 -3.35 -2.53 -1.11
N GLY A 14 -2.14 -1.96 -1.14
CA GLY A 14 -1.95 -0.53 -1.30
C GLY A 14 -2.44 -0.02 -2.65
N ALA A 15 -2.11 -0.73 -3.74
CA ALA A 15 -2.57 -0.38 -5.08
C ALA A 15 -4.09 -0.40 -5.21
N GLU A 16 -4.78 -1.34 -4.55
CA GLU A 16 -6.25 -1.36 -4.51
C GLU A 16 -6.81 -0.18 -3.72
N ALA A 17 -6.25 0.12 -2.55
CA ALA A 17 -6.66 1.28 -1.75
C ALA A 17 -6.49 2.60 -2.52
N GLY A 18 -5.39 2.74 -3.27
CA GLY A 18 -5.14 3.90 -4.14
C GLY A 18 -6.22 4.03 -5.22
N ARG A 19 -6.55 2.92 -5.91
CA ARG A 19 -7.60 2.88 -6.95
C ARG A 19 -8.99 3.20 -6.41
N ARG A 20 -9.30 2.78 -5.19
CA ARG A 20 -10.58 3.09 -4.53
C ARG A 20 -10.68 4.54 -4.05
N GLY A 21 -9.56 5.27 -4.00
CA GLY A 21 -9.52 6.60 -3.40
C GLY A 21 -9.56 6.57 -1.86
N ASP A 22 -9.20 5.43 -1.25
CA ASP A 22 -9.12 5.30 0.20
C ASP A 22 -8.08 6.30 0.76
N ARG A 23 -8.19 6.65 2.05
CA ARG A 23 -7.19 7.53 2.68
C ARG A 23 -5.88 6.75 2.96
N PRO A 24 -4.70 7.39 2.92
CA PRO A 24 -3.43 6.73 3.25
C PRO A 24 -3.38 6.17 4.68
N THR A 25 -4.22 6.69 5.59
CA THR A 25 -4.38 6.22 6.97
C THR A 25 -5.09 4.86 7.07
N ALA A 26 -5.64 4.34 5.97
CA ALA A 26 -6.20 3.00 5.91
C ALA A 26 -5.12 1.89 5.85
N CYS A 27 -3.84 2.27 5.73
CA CYS A 27 -2.73 1.31 5.78
C CYS A 27 -2.74 0.54 7.12
N PRO A 28 -2.88 -0.80 7.11
CA PRO A 28 -3.00 -1.60 8.33
C PRO A 28 -1.64 -1.90 8.99
N TYR A 29 -0.53 -1.48 8.38
CA TYR A 29 0.82 -1.82 8.81
C TYR A 29 1.40 -0.73 9.72
N GLU A 30 1.98 -1.14 10.85
CA GLU A 30 2.62 -0.25 11.82
C GLU A 30 3.84 0.51 11.26
N ALA A 31 4.19 1.61 11.92
CA ALA A 31 5.40 2.36 11.59
C ALA A 31 6.66 1.49 11.83
N GLY A 32 7.58 1.50 10.86
CA GLY A 32 8.79 0.67 10.89
C GLY A 32 8.67 -0.68 10.18
N ASP A 33 7.45 -1.10 9.79
CA ASP A 33 7.24 -2.31 9.01
C ASP A 33 7.57 -2.08 7.52
N LEU A 34 8.38 -2.96 6.94
CA LEU A 34 8.68 -2.94 5.49
C LEU A 34 7.42 -3.09 4.63
N ARG A 35 6.39 -3.78 5.14
CA ARG A 35 5.08 -3.93 4.48
C ARG A 35 4.37 -2.58 4.35
N ARG A 36 4.52 -1.68 5.33
CA ARG A 36 3.99 -0.31 5.24
C ARG A 36 4.57 0.44 4.06
N SER A 37 5.89 0.34 3.86
CA SER A 37 6.57 0.97 2.72
C SER A 37 6.12 0.38 1.38
N ALA A 38 5.92 -0.93 1.30
CA ALA A 38 5.39 -1.59 0.11
C ALA A 38 3.95 -1.14 -0.19
N TRP A 39 3.08 -1.09 0.82
CA TRP A 39 1.70 -0.62 0.70
C TRP A 39 1.63 0.83 0.24
N ILE A 40 2.39 1.74 0.86
CA ILE A 40 2.40 3.17 0.49
C ILE A 40 2.86 3.35 -0.97
N ARG A 41 3.86 2.58 -1.43
CA ARG A 41 4.28 2.61 -2.84
C ARG A 41 3.18 2.16 -3.79
N GLY A 42 2.50 1.07 -3.48
CA GLY A 42 1.35 0.60 -4.27
C GLY A 42 0.24 1.65 -4.34
N TYR A 43 -0.10 2.23 -3.18
CA TYR A 43 -1.10 3.27 -3.03
C TYR A 43 -0.78 4.51 -3.83
N ALA A 44 0.41 5.10 -3.66
CA ALA A 44 0.81 6.32 -4.34
C ALA A 44 0.84 6.16 -5.86
N LYS A 45 1.26 4.98 -6.36
CA LYS A 45 1.29 4.68 -7.80
C LYS A 45 -0.11 4.70 -8.44
N ASN A 46 -1.15 4.35 -7.69
CA ASN A 46 -2.49 4.16 -8.22
C ASN A 46 -3.52 5.15 -7.66
N ARG A 47 -3.10 6.08 -6.81
CA ARG A 47 -3.97 7.14 -6.33
C ARG A 47 -4.22 8.12 -7.48
N PRO A 48 -5.48 8.46 -7.80
CA PRO A 48 -5.76 9.52 -8.75
C PRO A 48 -5.15 10.84 -8.22
N LEU A 49 -4.38 11.51 -9.07
CA LEU A 49 -3.86 12.84 -8.76
C LEU A 49 -5.02 13.84 -8.88
N PRO A 50 -5.14 14.81 -7.95
CA PRO A 50 -6.01 15.95 -8.18
C PRO A 50 -5.49 16.72 -9.40
N GLU A 51 -6.39 17.12 -10.30
CA GLU A 51 -6.11 17.94 -11.49
C GLU A 51 -5.57 19.33 -11.13
#